data_AF-A0A085GFN2-F1
#
_entry.id   AF-A0A085GFN2-F1
#
_cell.length_a   1.000
_cell.length_b   1.000
_cell.length_c   1.000
_cell.angle_alpha   90.00
_cell.angle_beta   90.00
_cell.angle_gamma   90.00
#
_symmetry.space_group_name_H-M   'P 1'
#
loop_
_entity.id
_entity.type
_entity.pdbx_description
1 polymer ?
#
loop_
_entity_poly.entity_id
_entity_poly.type
_entity_poly.pdbx_seq_one_letter_code
_entity_poly.pdbx_strand_id
1 'polypeptide(L)'
;MNCLAFYLNDSGVYLRGGTSTEQSKGMADGFAKNNANANDGVLKACVLRKLKMKRNITGLALLVASIVSTSAFAIDGTINFKGNVISNPCTVSAASKSLDVQLGKISATSFPTSGSLSAAQKFTLVLSGCPTTVTSAKVRFDGNQVSGDNSILAVTSGTGKAGGIGIKIYDRNDNPVSLYQDSAAYPLTTAANNLEFKARYVSLANTVTPGAADGAAQFTIIYQ
;
A
#
# COMPACT_ATOMS: atom_id res chain seq x y z
N MET A 1 10.32 -10.17 -39.29
CA MET A 1 9.07 -9.84 -38.57
C MET A 1 9.16 -10.54 -37.23
N ASN A 2 9.68 -9.86 -36.22
CA ASN A 2 9.91 -10.46 -34.89
C ASN A 2 8.65 -10.28 -34.05
N CYS A 3 8.01 -11.37 -33.66
CA CYS A 3 7.04 -11.36 -32.57
C CYS A 3 7.78 -11.55 -31.26
N LEU A 4 7.65 -10.60 -30.32
CA LEU A 4 7.97 -10.85 -28.92
C LEU A 4 6.73 -11.48 -28.26
N ALA A 5 6.88 -12.69 -27.74
CA ALA A 5 5.90 -13.30 -26.86
C ALA A 5 6.25 -12.93 -25.41
N PHE A 6 5.26 -12.48 -24.65
CA PHE A 6 5.38 -12.23 -23.21
C PHE A 6 4.83 -13.44 -22.45
N TYR A 7 5.64 -14.03 -21.58
CA TYR A 7 5.20 -15.04 -20.62
C TYR A 7 4.98 -14.38 -19.25
N LEU A 8 3.82 -14.66 -18.64
CA LEU A 8 3.52 -14.30 -17.26
C LEU A 8 3.57 -15.57 -16.41
N ASN A 9 4.38 -15.56 -15.36
CA ASN A 9 4.28 -16.52 -14.26
C ASN A 9 4.47 -15.76 -12.93
N ASP A 10 4.03 -16.36 -11.82
CA ASP A 10 3.92 -15.79 -10.46
C ASP A 10 5.24 -15.27 -9.82
N SER A 11 6.34 -15.18 -10.57
CA SER A 11 7.64 -14.66 -10.09
C SER A 11 8.27 -13.60 -11.00
N GLY A 12 7.53 -13.04 -11.96
CA GLY A 12 7.97 -11.88 -12.76
C GLY A 12 8.22 -12.16 -14.25
N VAL A 13 8.38 -11.08 -15.03
CA VAL A 13 8.46 -11.08 -16.51
C VAL A 13 9.89 -11.34 -16.99
N TYR A 14 10.09 -12.36 -17.85
CA TYR A 14 11.36 -12.62 -18.53
C TYR A 14 11.23 -12.45 -20.05
N LEU A 15 12.22 -11.80 -20.67
CA LEU A 15 12.33 -11.66 -22.13
C LEU A 15 13.34 -12.67 -22.67
N ARG A 16 12.93 -13.54 -23.60
CA ARG A 16 13.84 -14.38 -24.39
C ARG A 16 13.64 -14.10 -25.87
N GLY A 17 14.67 -13.58 -26.53
CA GLY A 17 14.68 -13.38 -27.97
C GLY A 17 15.05 -14.68 -28.70
N GLY A 18 14.20 -15.13 -29.62
CA GLY A 18 14.44 -16.31 -30.47
C GLY A 18 13.80 -16.14 -31.84
N THR A 19 14.33 -16.85 -32.84
CA THR A 19 13.81 -16.83 -34.23
C THR A 19 12.69 -17.85 -34.42
N SER A 20 11.89 -17.68 -35.47
CA SER A 20 10.53 -18.25 -35.65
C SER A 20 10.41 -19.78 -35.61
N THR A 21 11.51 -20.53 -35.66
CA THR A 21 11.47 -22.00 -35.80
C THR A 21 11.44 -22.72 -34.44
N GLU A 22 11.81 -22.06 -33.33
CA GLU A 22 11.76 -22.67 -31.98
C GLU A 22 10.39 -22.50 -31.27
N GLN A 23 9.52 -21.63 -31.78
CA GLN A 23 8.26 -21.26 -31.13
C GLN A 23 7.15 -22.32 -31.28
N SER A 24 7.23 -23.27 -32.23
CA SER A 24 6.19 -24.29 -32.39
C SER A 24 6.36 -25.51 -31.48
N LYS A 25 7.54 -25.72 -30.89
CA LYS A 25 7.83 -26.92 -30.07
C LYS A 25 7.57 -26.71 -28.58
N GLY A 26 7.66 -25.47 -28.07
CA GLY A 26 7.35 -25.15 -26.67
C GLY A 26 5.86 -24.89 -26.38
N MET A 27 5.03 -24.74 -27.41
CA MET A 27 3.60 -24.43 -27.28
C MET A 27 2.73 -25.67 -26.97
N ALA A 28 3.23 -26.89 -27.18
CA ALA A 28 2.46 -28.11 -26.94
C ALA A 28 2.52 -28.62 -25.49
N ASP A 29 3.56 -28.27 -24.73
CA ASP A 29 3.83 -28.94 -23.44
C ASP A 29 3.39 -28.13 -22.19
N GLY A 30 2.94 -26.89 -22.35
CA GLY A 30 2.63 -25.98 -21.22
C GLY A 30 1.16 -25.67 -20.97
N PHE A 31 0.26 -25.95 -21.92
CA PHE A 31 -1.14 -25.46 -21.89
C PHE A 31 -2.17 -26.52 -21.47
N ALA A 32 -1.77 -27.47 -20.63
CA ALA A 32 -2.64 -28.52 -20.10
C ALA A 32 -2.66 -28.54 -18.57
N LYS A 33 -2.94 -27.41 -17.92
CA LYS A 33 -3.52 -27.36 -16.56
C LYS A 33 -3.91 -25.92 -16.20
N ASN A 34 -5.18 -25.78 -15.83
CA ASN A 34 -5.81 -24.66 -15.12
C ASN A 34 -6.55 -23.61 -15.95
N ASN A 35 -7.77 -24.04 -16.28
CA ASN A 35 -9.01 -23.36 -15.92
C ASN A 35 -9.77 -22.68 -17.06
N ALA A 36 -11.07 -22.96 -17.02
CA ALA A 36 -12.10 -22.73 -17.99
C ALA A 36 -12.44 -21.23 -18.11
N ASN A 37 -12.42 -20.73 -19.34
CA ASN A 37 -13.58 -20.18 -20.05
C ASN A 37 -13.08 -19.20 -21.12
N ALA A 38 -12.80 -19.72 -22.32
CA ALA A 38 -12.32 -18.94 -23.45
C ALA A 38 -13.30 -19.09 -24.62
N ASN A 39 -14.35 -18.28 -24.62
CA ASN A 39 -15.17 -17.90 -25.78
C ASN A 39 -15.74 -16.53 -25.39
N ASP A 40 -15.50 -15.40 -26.04
CA ASP A 40 -15.84 -15.03 -27.42
C ASP A 40 -15.55 -13.51 -27.51
N GLY A 41 -14.97 -12.99 -28.60
CA GLY A 41 -14.99 -11.52 -28.79
C GLY A 41 -13.93 -10.84 -29.64
N VAL A 42 -12.70 -11.37 -29.77
CA VAL A 42 -11.63 -10.59 -30.45
C VAL A 42 -11.64 -10.75 -31.98
N LEU A 43 -12.43 -11.68 -32.52
CA LEU A 43 -12.46 -11.98 -33.96
C LEU A 43 -13.32 -11.03 -34.83
N LYS A 44 -13.93 -9.98 -34.27
CA LYS A 44 -14.96 -9.20 -35.01
C LYS A 44 -14.58 -7.81 -35.51
N ALA A 45 -13.33 -7.35 -35.39
CA ALA A 45 -12.95 -6.02 -35.91
C ALA A 45 -12.29 -6.02 -37.30
N CYS A 46 -12.01 -7.16 -37.92
CA CYS A 46 -11.56 -7.21 -39.32
C CYS A 46 -12.74 -7.39 -40.28
N VAL A 47 -13.76 -6.52 -40.17
CA VAL A 47 -14.89 -6.54 -41.11
C VAL A 47 -14.51 -5.77 -42.36
N LEU A 48 -14.07 -6.56 -43.34
CA LEU A 48 -14.14 -6.34 -44.79
C LEU A 48 -15.09 -5.21 -45.22
N ARG A 49 -14.53 -4.08 -45.67
CA ARG A 49 -15.24 -3.17 -46.56
C ARG A 49 -15.40 -3.85 -47.91
N LYS A 50 -16.65 -4.02 -48.33
CA LYS A 50 -17.05 -4.66 -49.60
C LYS A 50 -16.41 -3.98 -50.81
N LEU A 51 -15.58 -4.73 -51.54
CA LEU A 51 -15.23 -4.43 -52.93
C LEU A 51 -16.39 -4.89 -53.82
N LYS A 52 -17.03 -3.95 -54.51
CA LYS A 52 -18.04 -4.21 -55.55
C LYS A 52 -17.30 -4.19 -56.89
N MET A 53 -16.93 -5.35 -57.43
CA MET A 53 -16.24 -5.48 -58.71
C MET A 53 -17.27 -5.68 -59.83
N LYS A 54 -17.47 -4.64 -60.67
CA LYS A 54 -18.08 -4.77 -62.01
C LYS A 54 -16.94 -4.93 -63.01
N ARG A 55 -17.12 -5.88 -63.93
CA ARG A 55 -16.10 -6.48 -64.79
C ARG A 55 -15.86 -5.65 -66.06
N ASN A 56 -14.69 -5.02 -66.17
CA ASN A 56 -14.22 -4.36 -67.40
C ASN A 56 -12.69 -4.47 -67.42
N ILE A 57 -12.16 -5.16 -68.43
CA ILE A 57 -10.75 -5.54 -68.57
C ILE A 57 -10.09 -4.55 -69.53
N THR A 58 -9.04 -3.83 -69.11
CA THR A 58 -7.86 -3.45 -69.92
C THR A 58 -6.92 -2.52 -69.15
N GLY A 59 -5.61 -2.85 -69.18
CA GLY A 59 -4.54 -1.84 -69.17
C GLY A 59 -3.83 -1.54 -67.85
N LEU A 60 -2.76 -2.31 -67.57
CA LEU A 60 -1.40 -1.81 -67.32
C LEU A 60 -1.20 -0.60 -66.36
N ALA A 61 -0.65 -0.85 -65.16
CA ALA A 61 0.56 -0.19 -64.65
C ALA A 61 0.87 -0.65 -63.21
N LEU A 62 2.07 -1.21 -63.02
CA LEU A 62 2.70 -1.42 -61.72
C LEU A 62 2.95 -0.06 -61.07
N LEU A 63 2.37 0.19 -59.90
CA LEU A 63 2.95 1.06 -58.88
C LEU A 63 2.61 0.46 -57.52
N VAL A 64 3.52 -0.37 -57.04
CA VAL A 64 3.55 -0.89 -55.66
C VAL A 64 3.90 0.29 -54.76
N ALA A 65 2.90 1.05 -54.33
CA ALA A 65 3.05 1.99 -53.22
C ALA A 65 3.05 1.17 -51.93
N SER A 66 4.23 0.69 -51.56
CA SER A 66 4.51 0.06 -50.28
C SER A 66 4.11 1.02 -49.16
N ILE A 67 2.92 0.82 -48.59
CA ILE A 67 2.53 1.42 -47.33
C ILE A 67 3.40 0.76 -46.27
N VAL A 68 4.59 1.27 -46.03
CA VAL A 68 5.31 0.99 -44.78
C VAL A 68 4.53 1.73 -43.70
N SER A 69 3.53 1.05 -43.14
CA SER A 69 2.94 1.39 -41.86
C SER A 69 4.06 1.36 -40.84
N THR A 70 4.70 2.50 -40.60
CA THR A 70 5.53 2.68 -39.42
C THR A 70 4.58 2.56 -38.23
N SER A 71 4.56 1.40 -37.59
CA SER A 71 3.95 1.22 -36.29
C SER A 71 4.68 2.16 -35.33
N ALA A 72 4.14 3.36 -35.13
CA ALA A 72 4.57 4.24 -34.06
C ALA A 72 4.14 3.53 -32.76
N PHE A 73 5.08 2.79 -32.16
CA PHE A 73 4.90 2.34 -30.79
C PHE A 73 4.92 3.59 -29.92
N ALA A 74 3.73 4.09 -29.56
CA ALA A 74 3.61 5.13 -28.55
C ALA A 74 4.06 4.50 -27.22
N ILE A 75 5.08 5.08 -26.61
CA ILE A 75 5.37 4.84 -25.20
C ILE A 75 4.30 5.62 -24.43
N ASP A 76 3.31 4.94 -23.86
CA ASP A 76 2.18 5.56 -23.15
C ASP A 76 2.61 6.34 -21.89
N GLY A 77 3.85 6.15 -21.44
CA GLY A 77 4.47 6.92 -20.38
C GLY A 77 5.68 6.22 -19.79
N THR A 78 6.50 6.98 -19.07
CA THR A 78 7.67 6.45 -18.34
C THR A 78 7.41 6.57 -16.85
N ILE A 79 7.34 5.42 -16.16
CA ILE A 79 7.34 5.39 -14.70
C ILE A 79 8.79 5.51 -14.22
N ASN A 80 9.15 6.68 -13.68
CA ASN A 80 10.47 6.92 -13.15
C ASN A 80 10.47 6.63 -11.64
N PHE A 81 11.13 5.53 -11.23
CA PHE A 81 11.35 5.23 -9.83
C PHE A 81 12.59 5.98 -9.35
N LYS A 82 12.39 6.95 -8.44
CA LYS A 82 13.49 7.65 -7.75
C LYS A 82 13.47 7.25 -6.29
N GLY A 83 14.60 6.78 -5.78
CA GLY A 83 14.80 6.43 -4.39
C GLY A 83 16.23 6.76 -3.95
N ASN A 84 16.42 7.01 -2.66
CA ASN A 84 17.72 7.23 -2.06
C ASN A 84 17.97 6.12 -1.03
N VAL A 85 19.13 5.48 -1.09
CA VAL A 85 19.53 4.46 -0.10
C VAL A 85 20.38 5.15 0.95
N ILE A 86 19.84 5.28 2.17
CA ILE A 86 20.60 5.80 3.31
C ILE A 86 21.49 4.71 3.90
N SER A 87 22.67 5.08 4.39
CA SER A 87 23.64 4.13 4.94
C SER A 87 23.13 3.46 6.21
N ASN A 88 22.51 4.22 7.12
CA ASN A 88 22.07 3.71 8.42
C ASN A 88 20.82 4.45 8.91
N PRO A 89 19.72 3.76 9.29
CA PRO A 89 18.61 4.41 9.98
C PRO A 89 18.99 4.78 11.42
N CYS A 90 18.21 5.66 12.05
CA CYS A 90 18.37 5.90 13.49
C CYS A 90 18.13 4.62 14.29
N THR A 91 18.85 4.45 15.39
CA THR A 91 18.61 3.34 16.32
C THR A 91 17.43 3.66 17.21
N VAL A 92 16.41 2.80 17.20
CA VAL A 92 15.30 2.86 18.17
C VAL A 92 15.79 2.29 19.49
N SER A 93 15.68 3.07 20.58
CA SER A 93 16.03 2.61 21.92
C SER A 93 15.30 1.32 22.27
N ALA A 94 15.96 0.40 22.98
CA ALA A 94 15.37 -0.87 23.40
C ALA A 94 14.07 -0.66 24.22
N ALA A 95 14.03 0.39 25.04
CA ALA A 95 12.83 0.78 25.80
C ALA A 95 11.65 1.20 24.90
N SER A 96 11.92 1.68 23.69
CA SER A 96 10.90 2.06 22.71
C SER A 96 10.51 0.91 21.77
N LYS A 97 11.23 -0.21 21.76
CA LYS A 97 10.91 -1.38 20.91
C LYS A 97 9.71 -2.18 21.42
N SER A 98 9.51 -2.22 22.74
CA SER A 98 8.36 -2.85 23.40
C SER A 98 7.92 -1.96 24.54
N LEU A 99 7.18 -0.90 24.21
CA LEU A 99 6.72 0.09 25.16
C LEU A 99 5.33 -0.28 25.69
N ASP A 100 5.26 -0.58 26.99
CA ASP A 100 3.99 -0.74 27.70
C ASP A 100 3.53 0.64 28.20
N VAL A 101 2.49 1.18 27.56
CA VAL A 101 1.90 2.47 27.93
C VAL A 101 0.71 2.21 28.86
N GLN A 102 0.93 2.39 30.16
CA GLN A 102 -0.12 2.22 31.15
C GLN A 102 -1.16 3.34 31.05
N LEU A 103 -2.27 3.08 30.36
CA LEU A 103 -3.42 3.99 30.26
C LEU A 103 -4.14 4.21 31.61
N GLY A 104 -3.91 3.31 32.56
CA GLY A 104 -4.48 3.34 33.91
C GLY A 104 -5.90 2.78 33.98
N LYS A 105 -6.44 2.75 35.20
CA LYS A 105 -7.82 2.31 35.48
C LYS A 105 -8.75 3.52 35.43
N ILE A 106 -9.63 3.55 34.45
CA ILE A 106 -10.63 4.62 34.28
C ILE A 106 -12.02 4.05 34.56
N SER A 107 -12.83 4.78 35.32
CA SER A 107 -14.21 4.38 35.59
C SER A 107 -15.06 4.47 34.32
N ALA A 108 -15.95 3.49 34.11
CA ALA A 108 -16.94 3.56 33.03
C ALA A 108 -17.84 4.81 33.14
N THR A 109 -18.06 5.32 34.36
CA THR A 109 -18.84 6.55 34.60
C THR A 109 -18.14 7.81 34.10
N SER A 110 -16.84 7.77 33.82
CA SER A 110 -16.09 8.87 33.21
C SER A 110 -16.39 9.04 31.71
N PHE A 111 -17.19 8.15 31.12
CA PHE A 111 -17.60 8.18 29.72
C PHE A 111 -19.13 8.35 29.59
N PRO A 112 -19.67 9.54 29.88
CA PRO A 112 -21.12 9.77 29.92
C PRO A 112 -21.79 9.71 28.54
N THR A 113 -21.07 10.01 27.46
CA THR A 113 -21.60 10.03 26.09
C THR A 113 -20.61 9.39 25.13
N SER A 114 -21.05 9.00 23.94
CA SER A 114 -20.12 8.63 22.87
C SER A 114 -19.17 9.80 22.57
N GLY A 115 -17.89 9.49 22.30
CA GLY A 115 -16.83 10.47 22.04
C GLY A 115 -16.16 11.07 23.29
N SER A 116 -16.61 10.73 24.51
CA SER A 116 -15.92 11.14 25.74
C SER A 116 -14.50 10.58 25.78
N LEU A 117 -13.55 11.40 26.23
CA LEU A 117 -12.12 11.06 26.31
C LEU A 117 -11.66 10.88 27.75
N SER A 118 -10.76 9.92 27.98
CA SER A 118 -10.06 9.81 29.26
C SER A 118 -8.95 10.85 29.40
N ALA A 119 -8.29 10.84 30.58
CA ALA A 119 -7.00 11.49 30.76
C ALA A 119 -5.98 10.97 29.70
N ALA A 120 -5.11 11.88 29.22
CA ALA A 120 -3.99 11.52 28.35
C ALA A 120 -2.88 10.86 29.15
N GLN A 121 -2.36 9.76 28.62
CA GLN A 121 -1.07 9.23 29.03
C GLN A 121 -0.03 9.53 27.97
N LYS A 122 1.07 10.12 28.39
CA LYS A 122 2.17 10.48 27.50
C LYS A 122 3.09 9.27 27.35
N PHE A 123 3.60 9.08 26.14
CA PHE A 123 4.63 8.09 25.87
C PHE A 123 5.61 8.66 24.84
N THR A 124 6.86 8.22 24.93
CA THR A 124 7.96 8.79 24.14
C THR A 124 8.72 7.69 23.43
N LEU A 125 8.89 7.85 22.11
CA LEU A 125 9.77 7.02 21.31
C LEU A 125 11.13 7.72 21.21
N VAL A 126 12.19 7.04 21.64
CA VAL A 126 13.54 7.62 21.66
C VAL A 126 14.36 7.05 20.51
N LEU A 127 14.85 7.94 19.64
CA LEU A 127 15.74 7.63 18.52
C LEU A 127 17.13 8.18 18.80
N SER A 128 18.17 7.38 18.61
CA SER A 128 19.56 7.80 18.79
C SER A 128 20.44 7.41 17.61
N GLY A 129 21.60 8.06 17.49
CA GLY A 129 22.58 7.75 16.44
C GLY A 129 22.05 8.02 15.03
N CYS A 130 21.22 9.05 14.86
CA CYS A 130 20.74 9.46 13.55
C CYS A 130 21.89 10.05 12.71
N PRO A 131 22.09 9.61 11.45
CA PRO A 131 23.08 10.23 10.58
C PRO A 131 22.66 11.66 10.20
N THR A 132 23.62 12.49 9.83
CA THR A 132 23.37 13.88 9.37
C THR A 132 22.57 13.97 8.08
N THR A 133 22.47 12.87 7.32
CA THR A 133 21.67 12.79 6.09
C THR A 133 20.18 12.64 6.35
N VAL A 134 19.78 12.29 7.58
CA VAL A 134 18.37 12.16 7.99
C VAL A 134 18.04 13.35 8.86
N THR A 135 17.13 14.20 8.38
CA THR A 135 16.83 15.48 9.03
C THR A 135 15.48 15.46 9.74
N SER A 136 14.60 14.54 9.36
CA SER A 136 13.34 14.34 10.05
C SER A 136 12.84 12.90 9.98
N ALA A 137 11.92 12.55 10.87
CA ALA A 137 11.21 11.29 10.85
C ALA A 137 9.72 11.49 11.11
N LYS A 138 8.90 10.65 10.51
CA LYS A 138 7.49 10.48 10.82
C LYS A 138 7.27 9.11 11.44
N VAL A 139 6.21 8.99 12.23
CA VAL A 139 5.81 7.72 12.83
C VAL A 139 4.43 7.36 12.32
N ARG A 140 4.29 6.17 11.77
CA ARG A 140 3.00 5.57 11.43
C ARG A 140 2.66 4.53 12.47
N PHE A 141 1.44 4.57 13.00
CA PHE A 141 0.92 3.52 13.87
C PHE A 141 0.00 2.60 13.08
N ASP A 142 0.17 1.30 13.23
CA ASP A 142 -0.57 0.26 12.53
C ASP A 142 -1.21 -0.66 13.57
N GLY A 143 -2.47 -1.07 13.38
CA GLY A 143 -3.16 -1.90 14.37
C GLY A 143 -4.62 -2.17 14.05
N ASN A 144 -5.25 -3.05 14.82
CA ASN A 144 -6.66 -3.37 14.64
C ASN A 144 -7.51 -2.13 14.93
N GLN A 145 -8.27 -1.69 13.95
CA GLN A 145 -9.12 -0.51 14.04
C GLN A 145 -10.54 -0.88 14.46
N VAL A 146 -11.26 0.08 15.04
CA VAL A 146 -12.67 -0.11 15.40
C VAL A 146 -13.54 0.01 14.15
N SER A 147 -14.14 -1.08 13.70
CA SER A 147 -15.20 -1.09 12.66
C SER A 147 -14.87 -0.32 11.37
N GLY A 148 -13.60 -0.25 10.97
CA GLY A 148 -13.17 0.51 9.78
C GLY A 148 -12.85 2.00 10.03
N ASP A 149 -12.90 2.47 11.28
CA ASP A 149 -12.44 3.80 11.67
C ASP A 149 -10.95 3.77 12.04
N ASN A 150 -10.10 4.18 11.07
CA ASN A 150 -8.66 4.30 11.25
C ASN A 150 -8.27 5.31 12.35
N SER A 151 -9.15 6.18 12.82
CA SER A 151 -8.81 7.13 13.89
C SER A 151 -8.79 6.49 15.28
N ILE A 152 -9.28 5.24 15.42
CA ILE A 152 -9.45 4.56 16.70
C ILE A 152 -8.88 3.15 16.65
N LEU A 153 -7.91 2.88 17.53
CA LEU A 153 -7.39 1.55 17.80
C LEU A 153 -8.41 0.77 18.64
N ALA A 154 -8.74 -0.44 18.19
CA ALA A 154 -9.59 -1.36 18.89
C ALA A 154 -8.87 -1.94 20.11
N VAL A 155 -9.63 -2.09 21.20
CA VAL A 155 -9.21 -2.90 22.34
C VAL A 155 -9.10 -4.36 21.93
N THR A 156 -8.08 -5.03 22.45
CA THR A 156 -7.78 -6.45 22.24
C THR A 156 -8.97 -7.31 22.64
N SER A 157 -9.36 -8.23 21.77
CA SER A 157 -10.46 -9.15 22.04
C SER A 157 -10.09 -10.15 23.13
N GLY A 158 -10.98 -10.36 24.09
CA GLY A 158 -10.83 -11.39 25.13
C GLY A 158 -12.06 -11.47 26.02
N THR A 159 -12.12 -12.51 26.86
CA THR A 159 -13.16 -12.66 27.89
C THR A 159 -13.01 -11.54 28.92
N GLY A 160 -14.11 -10.86 29.24
CA GLY A 160 -14.09 -9.75 30.20
C GLY A 160 -13.51 -8.44 29.65
N LYS A 161 -13.43 -8.27 28.32
CA LYS A 161 -13.05 -7.00 27.70
C LYS A 161 -14.06 -5.88 27.99
N ALA A 162 -13.57 -4.65 28.07
CA ALA A 162 -14.41 -3.48 28.09
C ALA A 162 -15.15 -3.33 26.74
N GLY A 163 -16.42 -2.94 26.81
CA GLY A 163 -17.28 -2.74 25.66
C GLY A 163 -17.52 -1.25 25.41
N GLY A 164 -17.64 -0.86 24.14
CA GLY A 164 -17.94 0.51 23.77
C GLY A 164 -16.78 1.49 23.99
N ILE A 165 -15.54 1.02 23.97
CA ILE A 165 -14.34 1.85 24.15
C ILE A 165 -13.27 1.50 23.11
N GLY A 166 -12.46 2.48 22.75
CA GLY A 166 -11.28 2.34 21.91
C GLY A 166 -10.15 3.26 22.37
N ILE A 167 -9.01 3.23 21.69
CA ILE A 167 -7.83 4.04 22.02
C ILE A 167 -7.53 5.01 20.88
N LYS A 168 -7.37 6.29 21.19
CA LYS A 168 -6.90 7.33 20.27
C LYS A 168 -5.47 7.72 20.59
N ILE A 169 -4.67 7.91 19.54
CA ILE A 169 -3.28 8.36 19.62
C ILE A 169 -3.22 9.82 19.14
N TYR A 170 -2.42 10.62 19.81
CA TYR A 170 -2.21 12.03 19.53
C TYR A 170 -0.70 12.33 19.47
N ASP A 171 -0.32 13.31 18.65
CA ASP A 171 1.04 13.81 18.59
C ASP A 171 1.36 14.78 19.76
N ARG A 172 2.57 15.34 19.76
CA ARG A 172 3.01 16.31 20.78
C ARG A 172 2.14 17.57 20.85
N ASN A 173 1.46 17.92 19.76
CA ASN A 173 0.62 19.11 19.60
C ASN A 173 -0.87 18.80 19.83
N ASP A 174 -1.22 17.61 20.35
CA ASP A 174 -2.60 17.15 20.54
C ASP A 174 -3.38 16.99 19.22
N ASN A 175 -2.70 16.84 18.08
CA ASN A 175 -3.37 16.44 16.84
C ASN A 175 -3.59 14.92 16.82
N PRO A 176 -4.78 14.45 16.40
CA PRO A 176 -5.04 13.01 16.29
C PRO A 176 -4.15 12.38 15.22
N VAL A 177 -3.50 11.27 15.59
CA VAL A 177 -2.71 10.43 14.67
C VAL A 177 -3.56 9.22 14.31
N SER A 178 -4.04 9.18 13.07
CA SER A 178 -4.81 8.04 12.57
C SER A 178 -3.90 6.85 12.29
N LEU A 179 -4.43 5.65 12.48
CA LEU A 179 -3.79 4.41 12.08
C LEU A 179 -3.57 4.40 10.57
N TYR A 180 -2.50 3.73 10.14
CA TYR A 180 -2.07 3.62 8.76
C TYR A 180 -1.71 4.96 8.08
N GLN A 181 -1.62 6.06 8.86
CA GLN A 181 -1.23 7.38 8.38
C GLN A 181 0.03 7.87 9.08
N ASP A 182 0.84 8.63 8.34
CA ASP A 182 2.06 9.20 8.88
C ASP A 182 1.74 10.37 9.83
N SER A 183 2.42 10.44 10.97
CA SER A 183 2.35 11.57 11.88
C SER A 183 2.92 12.86 11.26
N ALA A 184 2.77 13.97 11.99
CA ALA A 184 3.61 15.14 11.77
C ALA A 184 5.10 14.78 11.80
N ALA A 185 5.91 15.51 11.02
CA ALA A 185 7.35 15.30 10.99
C ALA A 185 8.01 15.80 12.28
N TYR A 186 8.90 14.97 12.83
CA TYR A 186 9.75 15.30 13.95
C TYR A 186 11.15 15.61 13.42
N PRO A 187 11.69 16.81 13.67
CA PRO A 187 13.07 17.11 13.30
C PRO A 187 14.02 16.19 14.08
N LEU A 188 15.03 15.69 13.40
CA LEU A 188 16.05 14.82 13.97
C LEU A 188 17.39 15.53 14.02
N THR A 189 18.12 15.26 15.08
CA THR A 189 19.50 15.67 15.30
C THR A 189 20.39 14.45 15.44
N THR A 190 21.71 14.65 15.42
CA THR A 190 22.69 13.59 15.69
C THR A 190 22.66 13.09 17.14
N ALA A 191 22.05 13.86 18.05
CA ALA A 191 21.83 13.48 19.45
C ALA A 191 20.61 12.56 19.61
N ALA A 192 20.23 12.28 20.85
CA ALA A 192 18.99 11.55 21.15
C ALA A 192 17.77 12.45 20.86
N ASN A 193 16.80 11.90 20.12
CA ASN A 193 15.58 12.59 19.71
C ASN A 193 14.38 11.92 20.39
N ASN A 194 13.57 12.73 21.08
CA ASN A 194 12.39 12.29 21.81
C ASN A 194 11.15 12.62 20.99
N LEU A 195 10.49 11.59 20.46
CA LEU A 195 9.24 11.72 19.72
C LEU A 195 8.10 11.47 20.70
N GLU A 196 7.52 12.56 21.19
CA GLU A 196 6.44 12.54 22.17
C GLU A 196 5.08 12.31 21.51
N PHE A 197 4.30 11.42 22.11
CA PHE A 197 2.93 11.10 21.75
C PHE A 197 2.07 10.98 23.00
N LYS A 198 0.75 10.94 22.81
CA LYS A 198 -0.22 10.73 23.88
C LYS A 198 -1.25 9.70 23.44
N ALA A 199 -1.71 8.88 24.37
CA ALA A 199 -2.81 7.96 24.15
C ALA A 199 -3.95 8.26 25.14
N ARG A 200 -5.19 8.11 24.67
CA ARG A 200 -6.42 8.28 25.46
C ARG A 200 -7.42 7.20 25.09
N TYR A 201 -8.22 6.76 26.05
CA TYR A 201 -9.44 6.04 25.74
C TYR A 201 -10.50 7.00 25.17
N VAL A 202 -11.31 6.49 24.25
CA VAL A 202 -12.50 7.15 23.70
C VAL A 202 -13.69 6.22 23.83
N SER A 203 -14.84 6.72 24.28
CA SER A 203 -16.09 5.97 24.22
C SER A 203 -16.66 5.95 22.80
N LEU A 204 -17.15 4.78 22.40
CA LEU A 204 -17.79 4.54 21.10
C LEU A 204 -19.32 4.52 21.22
N ALA A 205 -19.83 4.36 22.45
CA ALA A 205 -21.24 4.30 22.78
C ALA A 205 -21.53 5.15 24.02
N ASN A 206 -22.81 5.43 24.25
CA ASN A 206 -23.28 6.14 25.45
C ASN A 206 -23.19 5.30 26.73
N THR A 207 -22.87 4.01 26.60
CA THR A 207 -22.69 3.10 27.72
C THR A 207 -21.43 2.29 27.47
N VAL A 208 -20.45 2.47 28.36
CA VAL A 208 -19.21 1.69 28.38
C VAL A 208 -19.37 0.57 29.40
N THR A 209 -19.10 -0.67 29.00
CA THR A 209 -19.12 -1.79 29.95
C THR A 209 -17.74 -1.97 30.57
N PRO A 210 -17.62 -2.14 31.91
CA PRO A 210 -16.34 -2.40 32.55
C PRO A 210 -15.66 -3.67 32.02
N GLY A 211 -14.33 -3.66 31.96
CA GLY A 211 -13.53 -4.81 31.54
C GLY A 211 -12.09 -4.43 31.20
N ALA A 212 -11.30 -5.40 30.75
CA ALA A 212 -9.94 -5.17 30.26
C ALA A 212 -9.97 -4.35 28.96
N ALA A 213 -9.11 -3.33 28.87
CA ALA A 213 -9.11 -2.36 27.77
C ALA A 213 -7.74 -2.27 27.05
N ASP A 214 -6.94 -3.33 27.12
CA ASP A 214 -5.60 -3.38 26.54
C ASP A 214 -5.65 -3.30 25.00
N GLY A 215 -4.72 -2.59 24.39
CA GLY A 215 -4.60 -2.48 22.93
C GLY A 215 -3.16 -2.66 22.48
N ALA A 216 -2.97 -3.14 21.25
CA ALA A 216 -1.66 -3.30 20.64
C ALA A 216 -1.62 -2.57 19.31
N ALA A 217 -0.65 -1.66 19.17
CA ALA A 217 -0.30 -1.02 17.92
C ALA A 217 1.18 -1.28 17.60
N GLN A 218 1.45 -1.56 16.33
CA GLN A 218 2.80 -1.54 15.77
C GLN A 218 3.11 -0.11 15.33
N PHE A 219 4.38 0.25 15.31
CA PHE A 219 4.81 1.54 14.77
C PHE A 219 5.91 1.36 13.73
N THR A 220 5.86 2.18 12.69
CA THR A 220 6.85 2.25 11.63
C THR A 220 7.44 3.65 11.60
N ILE A 221 8.76 3.76 11.51
CA ILE A 221 9.44 5.05 11.40
C ILE A 221 9.80 5.29 9.93
N ILE A 222 9.34 6.42 9.39
CA ILE A 222 9.63 6.88 8.03
C ILE A 222 10.64 8.02 8.13
N TYR A 223 11.86 7.80 7.62
CA TYR A 223 12.93 8.80 7.61
C TYR A 223 12.87 9.69 6.36
N GLN A 224 13.21 10.97 6.51
CA GLN A 224 13.27 11.96 5.43
C GLN A 224 14.57 12.76 5.45
#